data_AF-C3X357-F1
#
_entry.id   AF-C3X357-F1
#
_cell.length_a   1.000
_cell.length_b   1.000
_cell.length_c   1.000
_cell.angle_alpha   90.00
_cell.angle_beta   90.00
_cell.angle_gamma   90.00
#
_symmetry.space_group_name_H-M   'P 1'
#
loop_
_entity.id
_entity.type
_entity.pdbx_description
1 polymer ?
#
loop_
_entity_poly.entity_id
_entity_poly.type
_entity_poly.pdbx_seq_one_letter_code
_entity_poly.pdbx_strand_id
1 'polypeptide(L)'
;MTWTPDPAIIPFMDVHEDEKWVSPLICMSSDSTEDDTESGDSSAGGMAPVPLSYEAEFVGESMKSVQVIADESGVILKVEEPTATVFPPVDIEYQILGGDVPPYRITKHCRNFAELPGNVDEVIRYIPCPTNTKDFTVRVTAYMPGGSVETADYVIRVWANYSIGKTSLLEAINASRSQKR
;
A
#
# COMPACT_ATOMS: atom_id res chain seq x y z
N MET A 1 13.04 -14.37 20.79
CA MET A 1 13.11 -13.40 19.67
C MET A 1 11.72 -12.96 19.36
N THR A 2 11.55 -11.68 19.09
CA THR A 2 10.23 -11.07 18.92
C THR A 2 10.27 -10.22 17.66
N TRP A 3 9.25 -10.37 16.82
CA TRP A 3 9.06 -9.53 15.65
C TRP A 3 8.50 -8.17 16.07
N THR A 4 9.02 -7.11 15.46
CA THR A 4 8.49 -5.76 15.58
C THR A 4 8.19 -5.23 14.17
N PRO A 5 6.95 -4.81 13.87
CA PRO A 5 5.74 -4.99 14.68
C PRO A 5 5.38 -6.49 14.85
N ASP A 6 4.82 -6.89 15.98
CA ASP A 6 4.42 -8.27 16.23
C ASP A 6 3.27 -8.67 15.27
N PRO A 7 3.46 -9.67 14.39
CA PRO A 7 2.43 -10.11 13.45
C PRO A 7 1.20 -10.71 14.14
N ALA A 8 1.28 -11.12 15.41
CA ALA A 8 0.11 -11.55 16.18
C ALA A 8 -0.77 -10.38 16.65
N ILE A 9 -0.19 -9.17 16.76
CA ILE A 9 -0.87 -7.96 17.24
C ILE A 9 -1.26 -7.06 16.06
N ILE A 10 -0.34 -6.88 15.11
CA ILE A 10 -0.52 -6.09 13.89
C ILE A 10 -0.27 -7.02 12.69
N PRO A 11 -1.23 -7.91 12.38
CA PRO A 11 -1.09 -8.86 11.27
C PRO A 11 -1.18 -8.19 9.90
N PHE A 12 -1.73 -6.98 9.84
CA PHE A 12 -1.92 -6.24 8.60
C PHE A 12 -1.49 -4.79 8.70
N MET A 13 -1.13 -4.25 7.55
CA MET A 13 -0.78 -2.85 7.31
C MET A 13 -1.78 -2.27 6.32
N ASP A 14 -2.52 -1.25 6.75
CA ASP A 14 -3.52 -0.59 5.91
C ASP A 14 -2.87 0.48 5.03
N VAL A 15 -3.17 0.46 3.73
CA VAL A 15 -2.73 1.45 2.74
C VAL A 15 -3.89 1.85 1.83
N HIS A 16 -4.03 3.13 1.56
CA HIS A 16 -4.98 3.64 0.57
C HIS A 16 -4.38 3.58 -0.84
N GLU A 17 -5.21 3.20 -1.83
CA GLU A 17 -4.74 2.99 -3.20
C GLU A 17 -4.01 4.20 -3.79
N ASP A 18 -4.38 5.41 -3.36
CA ASP A 18 -3.88 6.68 -3.87
C ASP A 18 -2.77 7.32 -3.05
N GLU A 19 -2.40 6.69 -1.93
CA GLU A 19 -1.48 7.26 -0.97
C GLU A 19 -0.05 6.77 -1.21
N LYS A 20 0.92 7.66 -0.95
CA LYS A 20 2.30 7.23 -0.72
C LYS A 20 2.41 6.70 0.69
N TRP A 21 2.90 5.49 0.84
CA TRP A 21 2.90 4.81 2.11
C TRP A 21 4.25 4.18 2.40
N VAL A 22 4.63 4.14 3.67
CA VAL A 22 5.87 3.53 4.16
C VAL A 22 5.50 2.73 5.40
N SER A 23 5.85 1.44 5.43
CA SER A 23 5.65 0.61 6.61
C SER A 23 6.53 1.07 7.78
N PRO A 24 6.14 0.76 9.03
CA PRO A 24 7.11 0.65 10.10
C PRO A 24 8.26 -0.31 9.71
N LEU A 25 9.43 -0.14 10.32
CA LEU A 25 10.53 -1.09 10.17
C LEU A 25 10.09 -2.45 10.70
N ILE A 26 10.20 -3.48 9.86
CA ILE A 26 9.94 -4.87 10.23
C ILE A 26 11.29 -5.51 10.58
N CYS A 27 11.48 -5.89 11.84
CA CYS A 27 12.73 -6.51 12.29
C CYS A 27 12.48 -7.47 13.46
N MET A 28 13.49 -8.27 13.79
CA MET A 28 13.49 -9.08 15.01
C MET A 28 14.45 -8.50 16.05
N SER A 29 13.94 -8.39 17.27
CA SER A 29 14.74 -8.10 18.45
C SER A 29 14.81 -9.32 19.37
N SER A 30 15.88 -9.39 20.14
CA SER A 30 15.88 -10.20 21.35
C SER A 30 15.24 -9.39 22.47
N ASP A 31 14.02 -9.73 22.85
CA ASP A 31 13.47 -9.20 24.09
C ASP A 31 14.27 -9.78 25.27
N SER A 32 15.08 -8.95 25.91
CA SER A 32 15.37 -9.10 27.32
C SER A 32 14.26 -8.39 28.08
N THR A 33 13.06 -8.97 28.11
CA THR A 33 12.09 -8.64 29.16
C THR A 33 12.58 -9.28 30.45
N GLU A 34 13.61 -8.71 31.03
CA GLU A 34 13.88 -8.84 32.46
C GLU A 34 13.42 -7.54 33.10
N ASP A 35 12.38 -7.65 33.92
CA ASP A 35 12.03 -6.67 34.93
C ASP A 35 13.31 -6.13 35.58
N ASP A 36 13.41 -4.80 35.71
CA ASP A 36 14.36 -4.12 36.59
C ASP A 36 14.06 -4.49 38.05
N THR A 37 14.34 -5.73 38.44
CA THR A 37 14.48 -6.13 39.83
C THR A 37 15.96 -6.32 40.10
N GLU A 38 16.57 -5.27 40.67
CA GLU A 38 17.92 -5.29 41.22
C GLU A 38 18.16 -6.57 42.02
N SER A 39 19.02 -7.46 41.52
CA SER A 39 19.77 -8.43 42.31
C SER A 39 20.96 -8.89 41.50
N GLY A 40 22.14 -8.40 41.89
CA GLY A 40 23.37 -8.65 41.17
C GLY A 40 23.79 -10.11 41.15
N ASP A 41 24.32 -10.53 40.00
CA ASP A 41 25.61 -11.22 39.93
C ASP A 41 26.17 -11.09 38.51
N SER A 42 27.45 -10.74 38.40
CA SER A 42 28.13 -10.56 37.11
C SER A 42 28.52 -11.92 36.55
N SER A 43 27.72 -12.51 35.66
CA SER A 43 28.19 -13.61 34.80
C SER A 43 27.36 -13.79 33.52
N ALA A 44 28.04 -13.66 32.38
CA ALA A 44 27.62 -14.07 31.03
C ALA A 44 26.29 -13.49 30.50
N GLY A 45 26.21 -12.17 30.35
CA GLY A 45 25.22 -11.53 29.48
C GLY A 45 25.53 -11.84 28.01
N GLY A 46 25.11 -13.01 27.54
CA GLY A 46 25.21 -13.37 26.13
C GLY A 46 24.36 -12.41 25.32
N MET A 47 25.01 -11.54 24.52
CA MET A 47 24.33 -10.69 23.55
C MET A 47 23.43 -11.59 22.71
N ALA A 48 22.12 -11.44 22.88
CA ALA A 48 21.19 -12.32 22.21
C ALA A 48 21.34 -12.16 20.67
N PRO A 49 21.16 -13.25 19.89
CA PRO A 49 21.59 -13.27 18.51
C PRO A 49 20.81 -12.26 17.66
N VAL A 50 21.49 -11.25 17.13
CA VAL A 50 20.90 -10.29 16.19
C VAL A 50 20.88 -10.93 14.79
N PRO A 51 19.78 -10.83 14.03
CA PRO A 51 19.76 -11.29 12.63
C PRO A 51 20.89 -10.66 11.81
N LEU A 52 21.49 -11.45 10.92
CA LEU A 52 22.58 -11.03 10.03
C LEU A 52 22.07 -10.26 8.82
N SER A 53 20.90 -10.62 8.32
CA SER A 53 20.27 -10.00 7.16
C SER A 53 18.79 -10.35 7.12
N TYR A 54 18.05 -9.57 6.34
CA TYR A 54 16.64 -9.82 6.07
C TYR A 54 16.38 -9.97 4.57
N GLU A 55 15.32 -10.68 4.25
CA GLU A 55 14.74 -10.79 2.93
C GLU A 55 13.23 -10.68 3.06
N ALA A 56 12.57 -10.22 2.00
CA ALA A 56 11.12 -10.26 1.94
C ALA A 56 10.62 -10.57 0.54
N GLU A 57 9.56 -11.37 0.46
CA GLU A 57 8.94 -11.81 -0.78
C GLU A 57 7.41 -11.78 -0.69
N PHE A 58 6.76 -11.58 -1.83
CA PHE A 58 5.30 -11.71 -1.91
C PHE A 58 4.90 -13.19 -1.99
N VAL A 59 3.98 -13.60 -1.12
CA VAL A 59 3.37 -14.93 -1.18
C VAL A 59 2.16 -14.86 -2.11
N GLY A 60 2.32 -15.39 -3.33
CA GLY A 60 1.27 -15.41 -4.35
C GLY A 60 1.31 -14.20 -5.28
N GLU A 61 0.22 -13.45 -5.36
CA GLU A 61 0.16 -12.26 -6.23
C GLU A 61 1.03 -11.15 -5.65
N SER A 62 1.91 -10.58 -6.48
CA SER A 62 2.73 -9.44 -6.09
C SER A 62 2.02 -8.12 -6.35
N MET A 63 2.19 -7.18 -5.42
CA MET A 63 1.74 -5.81 -5.59
C MET A 63 2.86 -5.00 -6.28
N LYS A 64 2.77 -4.83 -7.60
CA LYS A 64 3.86 -4.24 -8.43
C LYS A 64 4.30 -2.84 -8.00
N SER A 65 3.43 -2.08 -7.36
CA SER A 65 3.70 -0.71 -6.89
C SER A 65 4.42 -0.65 -5.54
N VAL A 66 4.56 -1.79 -4.85
CA VAL A 66 5.30 -1.87 -3.59
C VAL A 66 6.78 -2.15 -3.88
N GLN A 67 7.63 -1.27 -3.38
CA GLN A 67 9.06 -1.44 -3.28
C GLN A 67 9.38 -2.14 -1.95
N VAL A 68 10.20 -3.18 -2.02
CA VAL A 68 10.72 -3.89 -0.86
C VAL A 68 12.17 -3.45 -0.65
N ILE A 69 12.45 -2.86 0.50
CA ILE A 69 13.79 -2.43 0.91
C ILE A 69 14.19 -3.31 2.09
N ALA A 70 15.16 -4.19 1.88
CA ALA A 70 15.67 -5.09 2.91
C ALA A 70 17.18 -4.86 3.09
N ASP A 71 17.61 -4.70 4.34
CA ASP A 71 19.01 -4.58 4.72
C ASP A 71 19.29 -5.34 6.03
N GLU A 72 20.44 -5.09 6.67
CA GLU A 72 20.82 -5.70 7.95
C GLU A 72 19.97 -5.22 9.14
N SER A 73 19.31 -4.06 9.03
CA SER A 73 18.48 -3.48 10.08
C SER A 73 17.04 -4.00 10.07
N GLY A 74 16.56 -4.46 8.91
CA GLY A 74 15.21 -5.00 8.75
C GLY A 74 14.65 -4.85 7.35
N VAL A 75 13.33 -4.88 7.25
CA VAL A 75 12.57 -4.68 6.02
C VAL A 75 11.66 -3.47 6.15
N ILE A 76 11.66 -2.64 5.11
CA ILE A 76 10.70 -1.55 4.89
C ILE A 76 9.97 -1.80 3.58
N LEU A 77 8.64 -1.70 3.63
CA LEU A 77 7.77 -1.76 2.47
C LEU A 77 7.33 -0.35 2.12
N LYS A 78 7.39 0.02 0.84
CA LYS A 78 7.12 1.40 0.40
C LYS A 78 6.29 1.44 -0.87
N VAL A 79 5.33 2.35 -0.92
CA VAL A 79 4.57 2.72 -2.11
C VAL A 79 4.93 4.17 -2.46
N GLU A 80 5.64 4.37 -3.57
CA GLU A 80 6.06 5.71 -4.02
C GLU A 80 5.11 6.34 -5.03
N GLU A 81 4.37 5.53 -5.77
CA GLU A 81 3.40 5.93 -6.79
C GLU A 81 2.02 5.36 -6.47
N PRO A 82 0.93 6.09 -6.81
CA PRO A 82 -0.42 5.60 -6.62
C PRO A 82 -0.63 4.22 -7.22
N THR A 83 -1.26 3.34 -6.45
CA THR A 83 -1.50 1.94 -6.77
C THR A 83 -2.79 1.77 -7.58
N ALA A 84 -3.13 2.78 -8.39
CA ALA A 84 -4.40 2.98 -9.11
C ALA A 84 -4.81 1.87 -10.11
N THR A 85 -4.02 0.80 -10.20
CA THR A 85 -4.28 -0.39 -11.03
C THR A 85 -4.65 -1.61 -10.18
N VAL A 86 -4.61 -1.50 -8.86
CA VAL A 86 -4.94 -2.58 -7.92
C VAL A 86 -6.43 -2.86 -7.98
N PHE A 87 -7.26 -1.82 -8.11
CA PHE A 87 -8.70 -1.95 -8.24
C PHE A 87 -9.17 -1.57 -9.64
N PRO A 88 -9.83 -2.50 -10.36
CA PRO A 88 -10.54 -2.10 -11.56
C PRO A 88 -11.67 -1.12 -11.16
N PRO A 89 -11.95 -0.11 -12.00
CA PRO A 89 -13.14 0.72 -11.84
C PRO A 89 -14.39 -0.16 -11.81
N VAL A 90 -15.47 0.31 -11.21
CA VAL A 90 -16.75 -0.43 -11.23
C VAL A 90 -17.84 0.37 -11.92
N ASP A 91 -17.79 1.69 -11.80
CA ASP A 91 -18.55 2.61 -12.64
C ASP A 91 -17.69 3.83 -12.95
N ILE A 92 -17.56 4.17 -14.23
CA ILE A 92 -16.96 5.40 -14.70
C ILE A 92 -18.05 6.14 -15.45
N GLU A 93 -18.52 7.24 -14.88
CA GLU A 93 -19.41 8.19 -15.54
C GLU A 93 -18.56 9.15 -16.38
N TYR A 94 -18.85 9.23 -17.67
CA TYR A 94 -18.14 10.08 -18.62
C TYR A 94 -19.10 10.78 -19.57
N GLN A 95 -18.62 11.84 -20.22
CA GLN A 95 -19.32 12.59 -21.25
C GLN A 95 -18.64 12.43 -22.60
N ILE A 96 -19.46 12.37 -23.64
CA ILE A 96 -19.03 12.51 -25.04
C ILE A 96 -19.77 13.69 -25.67
N LEU A 97 -19.15 14.31 -26.67
CA LEU A 97 -19.83 15.30 -27.50
C LEU A 97 -20.98 14.64 -28.28
N GLY A 98 -22.18 15.23 -28.20
CA GLY A 98 -23.38 14.78 -28.90
C GLY A 98 -24.68 15.10 -28.18
N GLY A 99 -25.81 14.81 -28.83
CA GLY A 99 -27.15 15.05 -28.29
C GLY A 99 -27.82 16.29 -28.88
N ASP A 100 -29.13 16.41 -28.66
CA ASP A 100 -29.98 17.38 -29.35
C ASP A 100 -30.13 18.72 -28.60
N VAL A 101 -29.58 18.81 -27.38
CA VAL A 101 -29.79 19.95 -26.48
C VAL A 101 -28.44 20.48 -25.97
N PRO A 102 -28.19 21.80 -26.01
CA PRO A 102 -27.00 22.41 -25.39
C PRO A 102 -26.85 21.97 -23.92
N PRO A 103 -25.64 21.59 -23.44
CA PRO A 103 -24.33 21.81 -24.05
C PRO A 103 -23.88 20.75 -25.07
N TYR A 104 -24.81 19.97 -25.66
CA TYR A 104 -24.51 18.89 -26.61
C TYR A 104 -23.53 17.87 -26.02
N ARG A 105 -23.88 17.36 -24.84
CA ARG A 105 -23.15 16.28 -24.18
C ARG A 105 -24.10 15.13 -23.84
N ILE A 106 -23.60 13.91 -24.02
CA ILE A 106 -24.29 12.69 -23.60
C ILE A 106 -23.49 12.06 -22.46
N THR A 107 -24.12 11.88 -21.30
CA THR A 107 -23.54 11.13 -20.18
C THR A 107 -23.67 9.63 -20.43
N LYS A 108 -22.59 8.88 -20.18
CA LYS A 108 -22.48 7.43 -20.33
C LYS A 108 -21.71 6.84 -19.16
N HIS A 109 -21.77 5.51 -19.05
CA HIS A 109 -21.12 4.73 -18.01
C HIS A 109 -20.31 3.59 -18.64
N CYS A 110 -19.15 3.28 -18.06
CA CYS A 110 -18.40 2.05 -18.38
C CYS A 110 -17.78 1.44 -17.11
N ARG A 111 -17.35 0.18 -17.20
CA ARG A 111 -16.84 -0.56 -16.04
C ARG A 111 -15.33 -0.47 -15.90
N ASN A 112 -14.59 0.02 -16.88
CA ASN A 112 -13.15 0.23 -16.76
C ASN A 112 -12.67 1.26 -17.78
N PHE A 113 -11.44 1.78 -17.57
CA PHE A 113 -10.87 2.79 -18.45
C PHE A 113 -10.60 2.29 -19.87
N ALA A 114 -10.42 0.98 -20.08
CA ALA A 114 -10.21 0.40 -21.43
C ALA A 114 -11.49 0.42 -22.28
N GLU A 115 -12.66 0.54 -21.66
CA GLU A 115 -13.96 0.68 -22.32
C GLU A 115 -14.27 2.14 -22.71
N LEU A 116 -13.45 3.12 -22.30
CA LEU A 116 -13.65 4.51 -22.68
C LEU A 116 -13.43 4.67 -24.19
N PRO A 117 -14.40 5.24 -24.92
CA PRO A 117 -14.22 5.45 -26.35
C PRO A 117 -13.22 6.59 -26.59
N GLY A 118 -12.53 6.58 -27.74
CA GLY A 118 -11.51 7.60 -28.06
C GLY A 118 -12.04 9.03 -28.19
N ASN A 119 -13.37 9.22 -28.22
CA ASN A 119 -14.05 10.51 -28.31
C ASN A 119 -14.63 11.00 -26.96
N VAL A 120 -14.15 10.46 -25.84
CA VAL A 120 -14.48 10.98 -24.50
C VAL A 120 -14.09 12.45 -24.42
N ASP A 121 -15.07 13.28 -24.05
CA ASP A 121 -14.87 14.71 -23.78
C ASP A 121 -14.34 14.89 -22.34
N GLU A 122 -14.97 14.19 -21.38
CA GLU A 122 -14.64 14.34 -19.96
C GLU A 122 -15.02 13.09 -19.15
N VAL A 123 -14.23 12.71 -18.15
CA VAL A 123 -14.63 11.75 -17.12
C VAL A 123 -15.17 12.52 -15.93
N ILE A 124 -16.44 12.31 -15.59
CA ILE A 124 -17.19 13.07 -14.57
C ILE A 124 -16.97 12.47 -13.18
N ARG A 125 -17.04 11.14 -13.08
CA ARG A 125 -17.00 10.41 -11.81
C ARG A 125 -16.48 9.01 -12.05
N TYR A 126 -15.79 8.46 -11.07
CA TYR A 126 -15.54 7.03 -10.96
C TYR A 126 -15.96 6.54 -9.56
N ILE A 127 -16.58 5.37 -9.50
CA ILE A 127 -16.99 4.70 -8.27
C ILE A 127 -16.11 3.45 -8.12
N PRO A 128 -15.14 3.43 -7.17
CA PRO A 128 -14.54 2.18 -6.72
C PRO A 128 -15.61 1.34 -6.04
N CYS A 129 -15.57 0.01 -6.18
CA CYS A 129 -16.47 -0.83 -5.40
C CYS A 129 -15.94 -0.93 -3.96
N PRO A 130 -16.72 -0.49 -2.95
CA PRO A 130 -16.27 -0.44 -1.55
C PRO A 130 -16.12 -1.84 -0.91
N THR A 131 -16.51 -2.92 -1.61
CA THR A 131 -16.17 -4.29 -1.22
C THR A 131 -14.75 -4.70 -1.63
N ASN A 132 -14.04 -3.86 -2.40
CA ASN A 132 -12.74 -4.20 -2.94
C ASN A 132 -11.63 -3.84 -1.95
N THR A 133 -11.62 -4.51 -0.80
CA THR A 133 -10.38 -4.65 -0.02
C THR A 133 -9.55 -5.73 -0.71
N LYS A 134 -8.26 -5.48 -0.98
CA LYS A 134 -7.35 -6.49 -1.50
C LYS A 134 -6.18 -6.66 -0.56
N ASP A 135 -5.97 -7.90 -0.15
CA ASP A 135 -4.91 -8.30 0.76
C ASP A 135 -3.77 -8.91 -0.06
N PHE A 136 -2.55 -8.44 0.19
CA PHE A 136 -1.31 -9.01 -0.36
C PHE A 136 -0.45 -9.48 0.81
N THR A 137 0.01 -10.73 0.76
CA THR A 137 0.86 -11.28 1.83
C THR A 137 2.32 -11.10 1.48
N VAL A 138 3.08 -10.54 2.39
CA VAL A 138 4.54 -10.43 2.32
C VAL A 138 5.13 -11.29 3.43
N ARG A 139 5.96 -12.26 3.03
CA ARG A 139 6.77 -13.04 3.96
C ARG A 139 8.09 -12.34 4.17
N VAL A 140 8.43 -12.10 5.43
CA VAL A 140 9.72 -11.55 5.86
C VAL A 140 10.52 -12.68 6.49
N THR A 141 11.78 -12.80 6.09
CA THR A 141 12.71 -13.85 6.50
C THR A 141 13.93 -13.20 7.14
N ALA A 142 14.23 -13.57 8.38
CA ALA A 142 15.41 -13.14 9.11
C ALA A 142 16.44 -14.28 9.17
N TYR A 143 17.66 -14.01 8.73
CA TYR A 143 18.75 -14.98 8.73
C TYR A 143 19.56 -14.83 10.03
N MET A 144 19.54 -15.86 10.88
CA MET A 144 20.15 -15.78 12.20
C MET A 144 21.62 -16.25 12.18
N PRO A 145 22.45 -15.76 13.12
CA PRO A 145 23.76 -16.33 13.40
C PRO A 145 23.63 -17.83 13.72
N GLY A 146 24.45 -18.67 13.07
CA GLY A 146 24.37 -20.13 13.21
C GLY A 146 23.53 -20.83 12.14
N GLY A 147 22.97 -20.09 11.17
CA GLY A 147 22.32 -20.65 9.98
C GLY A 147 20.85 -21.04 10.18
N SER A 148 20.27 -20.77 11.36
CA SER A 148 18.82 -20.82 11.51
C SER A 148 18.15 -19.63 10.84
N VAL A 149 16.88 -19.79 10.53
CA VAL A 149 16.07 -18.79 9.82
C VAL A 149 14.74 -18.68 10.53
N GLU A 150 14.25 -17.45 10.67
CA GLU A 150 12.94 -17.14 11.26
C GLU A 150 12.10 -16.40 10.22
N THR A 151 10.79 -16.69 10.18
CA THR A 151 9.89 -16.11 9.18
C THR A 151 8.62 -15.57 9.81
N ALA A 152 8.10 -14.46 9.29
CA ALA A 152 6.80 -13.91 9.62
C ALA A 152 6.05 -13.45 8.37
N ASP A 153 4.74 -13.65 8.34
CA ASP A 153 3.87 -13.19 7.27
C ASP A 153 3.10 -11.93 7.72
N TYR A 154 3.18 -10.87 6.91
CA TYR A 154 2.43 -9.63 7.08
C TYR A 154 1.48 -9.43 5.91
N VAL A 155 0.28 -8.90 6.17
CA VAL A 155 -0.69 -8.61 5.13
C VAL A 155 -0.71 -7.11 4.83
N ILE A 156 -0.35 -6.71 3.62
CA ILE A 156 -0.66 -5.37 3.11
C ILE A 156 -2.13 -5.37 2.69
N ARG A 157 -2.95 -4.64 3.42
CA ARG A 157 -4.36 -4.45 3.11
C ARG A 157 -4.55 -3.14 2.36
N VAL A 158 -4.88 -3.25 1.09
CA VAL A 158 -5.11 -2.09 0.23
C VAL A 158 -6.60 -1.77 0.23
N TRP A 159 -6.91 -0.50 0.49
CA TRP A 159 -8.26 0.04 0.41
C TRP A 159 -8.39 0.89 -0.85
N ALA A 160 -9.45 0.65 -1.62
CA ALA A 160 -9.84 1.57 -2.68
C ALA A 160 -10.24 2.91 -2.05
N ASN A 161 -9.44 3.96 -2.26
CA ASN A 161 -9.73 5.28 -1.75
C ASN A 161 -10.39 6.15 -2.84
N TYR A 162 -11.39 6.92 -2.44
CA TYR A 162 -12.25 7.70 -3.35
C TYR A 162 -11.59 9.00 -3.86
N SER A 163 -10.36 9.31 -3.44
CA SER A 163 -9.81 10.68 -3.53
C SER A 163 -9.08 11.04 -4.84
N ILE A 164 -8.66 10.09 -5.68
CA ILE A 164 -7.87 10.39 -6.92
C ILE A 164 -8.57 11.38 -7.85
N GLY A 165 -9.90 11.43 -7.85
CA GLY A 165 -10.64 12.35 -8.70
C GLY A 165 -10.75 13.76 -8.14
N LYS A 166 -10.88 13.95 -6.83
CA LYS A 166 -11.35 15.25 -6.33
C LYS A 166 -10.31 16.35 -6.50
N THR A 167 -9.04 16.07 -6.18
CA THR A 167 -7.97 17.07 -6.19
C THR A 167 -7.46 17.33 -7.62
N SER A 168 -7.23 16.28 -8.41
CA SER A 168 -6.79 16.42 -9.81
C SER A 168 -7.89 17.00 -10.71
N LEU A 169 -9.17 16.69 -10.46
CA LEU A 169 -10.29 17.35 -11.15
C LEU A 169 -10.45 18.80 -10.68
N LEU A 170 -10.28 19.10 -9.38
CA LEU A 170 -10.25 20.49 -8.88
C LEU A 170 -9.10 21.29 -9.50
N GLU A 171 -7.90 20.70 -9.64
CA GLU A 171 -6.75 21.32 -10.28
C GLU A 171 -6.97 21.53 -11.78
N ALA A 172 -7.53 20.54 -12.49
CA ALA A 172 -7.89 20.68 -13.91
C ALA A 172 -9.00 21.73 -14.13
N ILE A 173 -10.00 21.78 -13.24
CA ILE A 173 -11.06 22.79 -13.21
C ILE A 173 -10.49 24.18 -12.90
N ASN A 174 -9.56 24.29 -11.94
CA ASN A 174 -8.92 25.55 -11.60
C ASN A 174 -7.99 26.03 -12.72
N ALA A 175 -7.25 25.13 -13.36
CA ALA A 175 -6.38 25.43 -14.49
C ALA A 175 -7.19 25.95 -15.71
N SER A 176 -8.32 25.31 -16.02
CA SER A 176 -9.20 25.74 -17.12
C SER A 176 -9.92 27.07 -16.85
N ARG A 177 -10.21 27.41 -15.59
CA ARG A 177 -10.76 28.71 -15.19
C ARG A 177 -9.73 29.84 -15.21
N SER A 178 -8.46 29.51 -14.98
CA SER A 178 -7.35 30.48 -14.99
C SER A 178 -6.91 30.85 -16.41
N GLN A 179 -7.16 30.00 -17.41
CA GLN A 179 -6.89 30.28 -18.83
C GLN A 179 -7.97 31.10 -19.54
N LYS A 180 -9.15 31.30 -18.94
CA LYS A 180 -10.27 32.07 -19.51
C LYS A 180 -10.39 33.50 -18.96
N ARG A 181 -9.30 34.09 -18.49
CA ARG A 181 -9.21 35.52 -18.14
C ARG A 181 -8.19 36.25 -19.00
#